data_AF-A0A1L0DE57-F1
#
_entry.id   AF-A0A1L0DE57-F1
#
_cell.length_a   1.000
_cell.length_b   1.000
_cell.length_c   1.000
_cell.angle_alpha   90.00
_cell.angle_beta   90.00
_cell.angle_gamma   90.00
#
_symmetry.space_group_name_H-M   'P 1'
#
loop_
_entity.id
_entity.type
_entity.pdbx_description
1 polymer ?
#
loop_
_entity_poly.entity_id
_entity_poly.type
_entity_poly.pdbx_seq_one_letter_code
_entity_poly.pdbx_strand_id
1 'polypeptide(L)'
;MFGLTQLKNIGRTELGLRLATMSRPFSQSFVACKVNTSTRTKENVHDLETFFKLIGRKTVDHLGLFEGDLDKFLGTNSKQMKNMGIDVSTRRYMLRWKHKFVNDLEPLREHKRGKKKNGGERKAKTVLAKRQALKKLEEKERFANEELEAEQKGERQF
;
A
#
# COMPACT_ATOMS: atom_id res chain seq x y z
N MET A 1 49.80 -34.04 73.54
CA MET A 1 50.48 -33.27 72.48
C MET A 1 50.00 -33.76 71.13
N PHE A 2 49.05 -33.08 70.49
CA PHE A 2 48.69 -33.30 69.08
C PHE A 2 48.29 -31.96 68.47
N GLY A 3 48.88 -31.67 67.29
CA GLY A 3 49.17 -30.32 66.82
C GLY A 3 48.04 -29.58 66.09
N LEU A 4 48.17 -28.26 66.09
CA LEU A 4 47.47 -27.36 65.17
C LEU A 4 47.98 -27.58 63.75
N THR A 5 47.06 -27.81 62.81
CA THR A 5 47.34 -27.72 61.37
C THR A 5 46.35 -26.78 60.68
N GLN A 6 46.90 -25.63 60.31
CA GLN A 6 46.63 -24.72 59.19
C GLN A 6 45.34 -24.90 58.36
N LEU A 7 44.53 -23.83 58.37
CA LEU A 7 43.48 -23.50 57.40
C LEU A 7 44.06 -23.36 56.00
N LYS A 8 43.61 -24.20 55.05
CA LYS A 8 43.80 -23.97 53.61
C LYS A 8 42.55 -23.33 53.02
N ASN A 9 42.71 -22.07 52.63
CA ASN A 9 41.81 -21.35 51.73
C ASN A 9 41.69 -22.12 50.41
N ILE A 10 40.49 -22.60 50.10
CA ILE A 10 40.14 -23.15 48.79
C ILE A 10 39.34 -22.08 48.07
N GLY A 11 39.89 -21.65 46.93
CA GLY A 11 39.49 -20.46 46.19
C GLY A 11 38.04 -20.49 45.72
N ARG A 12 37.44 -19.30 45.70
CA ARG A 12 36.21 -18.99 44.96
C ARG A 12 36.42 -19.40 43.51
N THR A 13 35.67 -20.40 43.05
CA THR A 13 35.53 -20.69 41.64
C THR A 13 34.73 -19.57 41.01
N GLU A 14 35.42 -18.75 40.22
CA GLU A 14 34.81 -17.69 39.44
C GLU A 14 33.92 -18.33 38.37
N LEU A 15 32.61 -18.36 38.62
CA LEU A 15 31.61 -18.56 37.57
C LEU A 15 31.60 -17.31 36.69
N GLY A 16 32.57 -17.23 35.79
CA GLY A 16 32.60 -16.27 34.72
C GLY A 16 31.39 -16.48 33.82
N LEU A 17 30.35 -15.66 34.03
CA LEU A 17 29.28 -15.44 33.07
C LEU A 17 29.90 -14.85 31.80
N ARG A 18 30.30 -15.73 30.87
CA ARG A 18 30.55 -15.31 29.50
C ARG A 18 29.21 -14.93 28.88
N LEU A 19 28.88 -13.65 28.93
CA LEU A 19 27.92 -13.02 28.04
C LEU A 19 28.40 -13.29 26.62
N ALA A 20 27.88 -14.35 26.00
CA ALA A 20 28.03 -14.59 24.59
C ALA A 20 27.36 -13.41 23.87
N THR A 21 28.18 -12.45 23.42
CA THR A 21 27.75 -11.42 22.50
C THR A 21 27.41 -12.12 21.19
N MET A 22 26.15 -12.53 21.06
CA MET A 22 25.61 -13.01 19.79
C MET A 22 25.61 -11.85 18.80
N SER A 23 26.73 -11.67 18.11
CA SER A 23 26.81 -10.84 16.91
C SER A 23 25.85 -11.45 15.89
N ARG A 24 24.69 -10.83 15.70
CA ARG A 24 23.75 -11.22 14.65
C ARG A 24 24.44 -10.95 13.31
N PRO A 25 24.71 -11.96 12.48
CA PRO A 25 25.30 -11.70 11.17
C PRO A 25 24.33 -10.82 10.37
N PHE A 26 24.86 -9.73 9.82
CA PHE A 26 24.12 -8.82 8.96
C PHE A 26 23.59 -9.61 7.75
N SER A 27 22.26 -9.78 7.68
CA SER A 27 21.60 -10.52 6.61
C SER A 27 21.63 -9.69 5.33
N GLN A 28 22.53 -10.03 4.41
CA GLN A 28 22.50 -9.53 3.05
C GLN A 28 21.56 -10.41 2.22
N SER A 29 20.25 -10.25 2.38
CA SER A 29 19.33 -10.78 1.38
C SER A 29 19.51 -9.95 0.11
N PHE A 30 19.93 -10.57 -0.99
CA PHE A 30 19.82 -9.95 -2.31
C PHE A 30 18.35 -9.63 -2.55
N VAL A 31 17.98 -8.36 -2.42
CA VAL A 31 16.65 -7.91 -2.82
C VAL A 31 16.62 -8.06 -4.32
N ALA A 32 15.88 -9.05 -4.83
CA ALA A 32 15.59 -9.14 -6.24
C ALA A 32 14.82 -7.88 -6.65
N CYS A 33 15.54 -6.87 -7.15
CA CYS A 33 14.93 -5.72 -7.80
C CYS A 33 14.19 -6.28 -9.02
N LYS A 34 12.86 -6.36 -8.91
CA LYS A 34 12.00 -6.81 -10.00
C LYS A 34 12.17 -5.84 -11.17
N VAL A 35 13.03 -6.21 -12.13
CA VAL A 35 13.16 -5.50 -13.39
C VAL A 35 11.88 -5.69 -14.19
N ASN A 36 11.41 -4.62 -14.80
CA ASN A 36 10.09 -4.56 -15.39
C ASN A 36 10.16 -5.07 -16.84
N THR A 37 9.96 -6.38 -17.04
CA THR A 37 9.80 -7.04 -18.35
C THR A 37 8.42 -6.80 -18.95
N SER A 38 7.95 -5.55 -18.95
CA SER A 38 6.61 -5.22 -19.46
C SER A 38 6.64 -4.92 -20.96
N THR A 39 5.73 -5.55 -21.71
CA THR A 39 5.48 -5.34 -23.15
C THR A 39 4.81 -3.99 -23.48
N ARG A 40 4.70 -3.05 -22.53
CA ARG A 40 3.98 -1.78 -22.69
C ARG A 40 4.94 -0.63 -23.01
N THR A 41 5.68 -0.80 -24.10
CA THR A 41 6.64 0.16 -24.67
C THR A 41 6.00 1.00 -25.77
N LYS A 42 6.70 2.04 -26.21
CA LYS A 42 6.30 2.93 -27.32
C LYS A 42 5.96 2.20 -28.61
N GLU A 43 6.65 1.09 -28.87
CA GLU A 43 6.42 0.23 -30.04
C GLU A 43 5.02 -0.39 -30.06
N ASN A 44 4.39 -0.60 -28.91
CA ASN A 44 3.11 -1.30 -28.81
C ASN A 44 1.91 -0.36 -28.60
N VAL A 45 2.14 0.93 -28.39
CA VAL A 45 1.09 1.89 -28.02
C VAL A 45 1.06 3.04 -29.02
N HIS A 46 0.09 2.97 -29.93
CA HIS A 46 -0.13 3.97 -30.97
C HIS A 46 -1.39 4.82 -30.71
N ASP A 47 -2.35 4.32 -29.94
CA ASP A 47 -3.60 5.04 -29.64
C ASP A 47 -3.53 5.81 -28.31
N LEU A 48 -4.13 7.01 -28.28
CA LEU A 48 -4.22 7.81 -27.05
C LEU A 48 -5.09 7.15 -25.98
N GLU A 49 -6.20 6.53 -26.38
CA GLU A 49 -7.10 5.84 -25.45
C GLU A 49 -6.37 4.71 -24.72
N THR A 50 -5.61 3.90 -25.48
CA THR A 50 -4.76 2.86 -24.93
C THR A 50 -3.75 3.48 -23.97
N PHE A 51 -3.02 4.52 -24.39
CA PHE A 51 -2.05 5.21 -23.53
C PHE A 51 -2.65 5.67 -22.18
N PHE A 52 -3.81 6.35 -22.20
CA PHE A 52 -4.50 6.82 -20.99
C PHE A 52 -5.00 5.68 -20.10
N LYS A 53 -5.54 4.60 -20.68
CA LYS A 53 -5.88 3.39 -19.92
C LYS A 53 -4.66 2.80 -19.21
N LEU A 54 -3.51 2.78 -19.87
CA LEU A 54 -2.29 2.17 -19.30
C LEU A 54 -1.68 2.99 -18.16
N ILE A 55 -1.68 4.33 -18.26
CA ILE A 55 -1.15 5.21 -17.19
C ILE A 55 -2.16 5.42 -16.05
N GLY A 56 -3.45 5.15 -16.26
CA GLY A 56 -4.49 5.16 -15.22
C GLY A 56 -4.84 6.55 -14.68
N ARG A 57 -5.15 6.65 -13.37
CA ARG A 57 -5.55 7.89 -12.68
C ARG A 57 -6.72 8.68 -13.31
N LYS A 58 -7.70 7.98 -13.89
CA LYS A 58 -8.87 8.56 -14.58
C LYS A 58 -8.49 9.54 -15.71
N THR A 59 -7.36 9.30 -16.39
CA THR A 59 -6.93 10.15 -17.51
C THR A 59 -7.79 9.95 -18.77
N VAL A 60 -8.54 8.85 -18.86
CA VAL A 60 -9.48 8.53 -19.94
C VAL A 60 -10.57 9.61 -20.10
N ASP A 61 -10.96 10.28 -19.01
CA ASP A 61 -11.97 11.34 -19.03
C ASP A 61 -11.57 12.55 -19.91
N HIS A 62 -10.26 12.71 -20.18
CA HIS A 62 -9.72 13.82 -20.97
C HIS A 62 -9.53 13.50 -22.46
N LEU A 63 -9.96 12.33 -22.94
CA LEU A 63 -9.80 11.94 -24.35
C LEU A 63 -10.45 12.92 -25.33
N GLY A 64 -11.66 13.38 -25.02
CA GLY A 64 -12.41 14.32 -25.86
C GLY A 64 -11.68 15.66 -26.07
N LEU A 65 -10.80 16.06 -25.14
CA LEU A 65 -10.04 17.32 -25.25
C LEU A 65 -8.93 17.25 -26.31
N PHE A 66 -8.47 16.04 -26.63
CA PHE A 66 -7.38 15.79 -27.59
C PHE A 66 -7.88 15.09 -28.86
N GLU A 67 -9.20 15.03 -29.09
CA GLU A 67 -9.81 14.38 -30.25
C GLU A 67 -9.41 12.88 -30.39
N GLY A 68 -8.95 12.25 -29.30
CA GLY A 68 -8.46 10.88 -29.33
C GLY A 68 -7.08 10.68 -29.99
N ASP A 69 -6.42 11.76 -30.43
CA ASP A 69 -5.16 11.69 -31.15
C ASP A 69 -3.93 11.75 -30.23
N LEU A 70 -3.02 10.78 -30.40
CA LEU A 70 -1.80 10.67 -29.60
C LEU A 70 -0.82 11.78 -29.94
N ASP A 71 -0.64 12.10 -31.22
CA ASP A 71 0.35 13.09 -31.65
C ASP A 71 -0.04 14.50 -31.17
N LYS A 72 -1.33 14.84 -31.24
CA LYS A 72 -1.87 16.06 -30.63
C LYS A 72 -1.54 16.14 -29.14
N PHE A 73 -1.75 15.07 -28.38
CA PHE A 73 -1.39 15.03 -26.96
C PHE A 73 0.11 15.22 -26.74
N LEU A 74 0.96 14.53 -27.51
CA LEU A 74 2.42 14.63 -27.41
C LEU A 74 2.94 16.05 -27.70
N GLY A 75 2.33 16.73 -28.67
CA GLY A 75 2.64 18.13 -29.02
C GLY A 75 2.14 19.16 -28.00
N THR A 76 1.15 18.84 -27.18
CA THR A 76 0.55 19.83 -26.26
C THR A 76 1.48 20.27 -25.13
N ASN A 77 1.41 21.56 -24.81
CA ASN A 77 2.16 22.21 -23.74
C ASN A 77 1.33 22.36 -22.45
N SER A 78 2.02 22.55 -21.31
CA SER A 78 1.37 22.75 -20.01
C SER A 78 0.38 23.93 -19.96
N LYS A 79 0.64 25.00 -20.72
CA LYS A 79 -0.26 26.16 -20.83
C LYS A 79 -1.55 25.81 -21.59
N GLN A 80 -1.43 25.08 -22.71
CA GLN A 80 -2.58 24.65 -23.51
C GLN A 80 -3.50 23.72 -22.70
N MET A 81 -2.91 22.74 -22.01
CA MET A 81 -3.67 21.84 -21.12
C MET A 81 -4.37 22.58 -19.96
N LYS A 82 -3.79 23.68 -19.47
CA LYS A 82 -4.45 24.55 -18.47
C LYS A 82 -5.68 25.22 -19.07
N ASN A 83 -5.56 25.75 -20.28
CA ASN A 83 -6.65 26.44 -20.97
C ASN A 83 -7.80 25.48 -21.35
N MET A 84 -7.48 24.21 -21.63
CA MET A 84 -8.46 23.12 -21.83
C MET A 84 -9.19 22.70 -20.55
N GLY A 85 -8.84 23.25 -19.37
CA GLY A 85 -9.52 22.96 -18.11
C GLY A 85 -9.00 21.73 -17.36
N ILE A 86 -7.82 21.19 -17.69
CA ILE A 86 -7.26 20.03 -16.98
C ILE A 86 -6.67 20.44 -15.63
N ASP A 87 -7.05 19.72 -14.56
CA ASP A 87 -6.52 19.93 -13.21
C ASP A 87 -4.98 19.87 -13.17
N VAL A 88 -4.39 20.66 -12.26
CA VAL A 88 -2.94 20.77 -12.08
C VAL A 88 -2.30 19.41 -11.77
N SER A 89 -2.94 18.60 -10.92
CA SER A 89 -2.38 17.31 -10.49
C SER A 89 -2.38 16.30 -11.64
N THR A 90 -3.45 16.26 -12.43
CA THR A 90 -3.59 15.40 -13.60
C THR A 90 -2.65 15.83 -14.71
N ARG A 91 -2.59 17.13 -15.01
CA ARG A 91 -1.67 17.70 -16.01
C ARG A 91 -0.20 17.42 -15.70
N ARG A 92 0.26 17.63 -14.45
CA ARG A 92 1.64 17.30 -14.04
C ARG A 92 1.93 15.80 -14.21
N TYR A 93 0.96 14.95 -13.92
CA TYR A 93 1.08 13.51 -14.08
C TYR A 93 1.21 13.11 -15.55
N MET A 94 0.35 13.65 -16.42
CA MET A 94 0.36 13.41 -17.86
C MET A 94 1.65 13.89 -18.50
N LEU A 95 2.12 15.10 -18.20
CA LEU A 95 3.38 15.63 -18.74
C LEU A 95 4.59 14.80 -18.31
N ARG A 96 4.60 14.31 -17.07
CA ARG A 96 5.65 13.40 -16.61
C ARG A 96 5.64 12.08 -17.39
N TRP A 97 4.47 11.52 -17.67
CA TRP A 97 4.35 10.30 -18.47
C TRP A 97 4.67 10.54 -19.94
N LYS A 98 4.27 11.67 -20.50
CA LYS A 98 4.66 12.14 -21.83
C LYS A 98 6.18 12.13 -21.98
N HIS A 99 6.89 12.75 -21.04
CA HIS A 99 8.36 12.75 -21.04
C HIS A 99 8.96 11.34 -20.95
N LYS A 100 8.39 10.46 -20.12
CA LYS A 100 8.87 9.08 -20.00
C LYS A 100 8.62 8.25 -21.26
N PHE A 101 7.50 8.48 -21.92
CA PHE A 101 7.09 7.80 -23.15
C PHE A 101 7.96 8.22 -24.33
N VAL A 102 8.21 9.52 -24.51
CA VAL A 102 9.03 10.02 -25.62
C VAL A 102 10.48 9.54 -25.52
N ASN A 103 11.02 9.47 -24.31
CA ASN A 103 12.40 9.07 -24.04
C ASN A 103 12.56 7.57 -23.71
N ASP A 104 11.50 6.78 -23.83
CA ASP A 104 11.51 5.33 -23.57
C ASP A 104 12.12 4.92 -22.20
N LEU A 105 11.94 5.77 -21.18
CA LEU A 105 12.61 5.60 -19.87
C LEU A 105 11.99 4.51 -19.00
N GLU A 106 10.67 4.33 -19.09
CA GLU A 106 9.92 3.38 -18.28
C GLU A 106 8.73 2.82 -19.05
N PRO A 107 8.40 1.52 -18.88
CA PRO A 107 7.19 0.95 -19.46
C PRO A 107 5.93 1.55 -18.82
N LEU A 108 4.88 1.68 -19.63
CA LEU A 108 3.64 2.36 -19.26
C LEU A 108 2.88 1.56 -18.20
N ARG A 109 2.73 2.16 -17.01
CA ARG A 109 2.00 1.60 -15.89
C ARG A 109 1.37 2.70 -15.04
N GLU A 110 0.35 2.36 -14.26
CA GLU A 110 -0.21 3.31 -13.31
C GLU A 110 0.71 3.47 -12.09
N HIS A 111 1.13 4.71 -11.81
CA HIS A 111 1.70 5.04 -10.49
C HIS A 111 0.56 5.39 -9.54
N LYS A 112 0.09 4.43 -8.73
CA LYS A 112 -1.03 4.65 -7.80
C LYS A 112 -0.71 5.72 -6.75
N ARG A 113 -1.73 6.48 -6.34
CA ARG A 113 -1.62 7.42 -5.21
C ARG A 113 -1.75 6.63 -3.91
N GLY A 114 -0.98 7.01 -2.89
CA GLY A 114 -1.11 6.42 -1.55
C GLY A 114 -2.50 6.69 -0.98
N LYS A 115 -3.16 5.66 -0.44
CA LYS A 115 -4.45 5.76 0.24
C LYS A 115 -4.27 5.51 1.73
N LYS A 116 -4.95 6.30 2.56
CA LYS A 116 -4.91 6.13 4.02
C LYS A 116 -5.71 4.90 4.42
N LYS A 117 -5.14 4.04 5.26
CA LYS A 117 -5.86 2.91 5.89
C LYS A 117 -6.63 3.42 7.10
N ASN A 118 -7.93 3.10 7.20
CA ASN A 118 -8.80 3.44 8.35
C ASN A 118 -8.70 4.92 8.81
N GLY A 119 -8.61 5.88 7.88
CA GLY A 119 -8.51 7.31 8.21
C GLY A 119 -7.10 7.80 8.58
N GLY A 120 -6.10 6.94 8.53
CA GLY A 120 -4.71 7.23 8.91
C GLY A 120 -4.43 6.92 10.37
N GLU A 121 -3.15 7.00 10.76
CA GLU A 121 -2.66 6.55 12.07
C GLU A 121 -3.43 7.16 13.26
N ARG A 122 -3.57 8.49 13.29
CA ARG A 122 -4.23 9.20 14.40
C ARG A 122 -5.71 8.87 14.57
N LYS A 123 -6.44 8.62 13.47
CA LYS A 123 -7.89 8.37 13.49
C LYS A 123 -8.25 6.89 13.45
N ALA A 124 -7.27 6.00 13.28
CA ALA A 124 -7.51 4.57 13.08
C ALA A 124 -8.31 3.95 14.21
N LYS A 125 -7.94 4.21 15.48
CA LYS A 125 -8.63 3.64 16.65
C LYS A 125 -10.10 4.07 16.71
N THR A 126 -10.38 5.35 16.50
CA THR A 126 -11.74 5.88 16.49
C THR A 126 -12.60 5.29 15.36
N VAL A 127 -12.03 5.18 14.15
CA VAL A 127 -12.75 4.60 13.00
C VAL A 127 -13.06 3.13 13.24
N LEU A 128 -12.11 2.37 13.81
CA LEU A 128 -12.31 0.96 14.13
C LEU A 128 -13.36 0.76 15.22
N ALA A 129 -13.30 1.54 16.30
CA ALA A 129 -14.28 1.46 17.38
C ALA A 129 -15.70 1.76 16.90
N LYS A 130 -15.89 2.81 16.09
CA LYS A 130 -17.19 3.13 15.48
C LYS A 130 -17.71 2.01 14.60
N ARG A 131 -16.86 1.43 13.76
CA ARG A 131 -17.22 0.30 12.89
C ARG A 131 -17.65 -0.93 13.71
N GLN A 132 -16.92 -1.24 14.78
CA GLN A 132 -17.26 -2.36 15.66
C GLN A 132 -18.57 -2.12 16.42
N ALA A 133 -18.82 -0.89 16.89
CA ALA A 133 -20.07 -0.56 17.57
C ALA A 133 -21.29 -0.71 16.65
N LEU A 134 -21.21 -0.23 15.40
CA LEU A 134 -22.27 -0.41 14.40
C LEU A 134 -22.53 -1.89 14.12
N LYS A 135 -21.48 -2.68 13.91
CA LYS A 135 -21.61 -4.13 13.68
C LYS A 135 -22.34 -4.83 14.83
N LYS A 136 -22.05 -4.46 16.07
CA LYS A 136 -22.73 -5.02 17.26
C LYS A 136 -24.20 -4.61 17.36
N LEU A 137 -24.57 -3.41 16.91
CA LEU A 137 -25.97 -2.98 16.87
C LEU A 137 -26.73 -3.75 15.78
N GLU A 138 -26.15 -3.85 14.59
CA GLU A 138 -26.71 -4.64 13.48
C GLU A 138 -26.91 -6.12 13.88
N GLU A 139 -25.95 -6.73 14.58
CA GLU A 139 -26.07 -8.10 15.09
C GLU A 139 -27.22 -8.25 16.09
N LYS A 140 -27.44 -7.26 16.97
CA LYS A 140 -28.57 -7.26 17.92
C LYS A 140 -29.92 -7.09 17.22
N GLU A 141 -30.01 -6.16 16.27
CA GLU A 141 -31.24 -5.94 15.48
C GLU A 141 -31.58 -7.16 14.64
N ARG A 142 -30.57 -7.77 14.02
CA ARG A 142 -30.74 -9.01 13.26
C ARG A 142 -31.23 -10.15 14.15
N PHE A 143 -30.63 -10.35 15.32
CA PHE A 143 -31.07 -11.37 16.26
C PHE A 143 -32.51 -11.14 16.72
N ALA A 144 -32.88 -9.89 17.05
CA ALA A 144 -34.26 -9.56 17.41
C ALA A 144 -35.25 -9.83 16.25
N ASN A 145 -34.86 -9.53 15.01
CA ASN A 145 -35.68 -9.84 13.84
C ASN A 145 -35.81 -11.35 13.64
N GLU A 146 -34.73 -12.13 13.81
CA GLU A 146 -34.76 -13.59 13.75
C GLU A 146 -35.68 -14.20 14.82
N GLU A 147 -35.66 -13.65 16.05
CA GLU A 147 -36.59 -14.05 17.11
C GLU A 147 -38.05 -13.74 16.74
N LEU A 148 -38.33 -12.53 16.25
CA LEU A 148 -39.67 -12.14 15.81
C LEU A 148 -40.17 -13.01 14.64
N GLU A 149 -39.29 -13.35 13.69
CA GLU A 149 -39.62 -14.26 12.59
C GLU A 149 -39.92 -15.68 13.08
N ALA A 150 -39.17 -16.18 14.07
CA ALA A 150 -39.40 -17.50 14.67
C ALA A 150 -40.73 -17.56 15.45
N GLU A 151 -41.09 -16.47 16.14
CA GLU A 151 -42.42 -16.31 16.77
C GLU A 151 -43.53 -16.37 15.72
N GLN A 152 -43.42 -15.60 14.63
CA GLN A 152 -44.42 -15.54 13.57
C GLN A 152 -44.63 -16.89 12.88
N LYS A 153 -43.55 -17.67 12.71
CA LYS A 153 -43.62 -19.02 12.15
C LYS A 153 -44.15 -20.07 13.15
N GLY A 154 -44.28 -19.73 14.43
CA GLY A 154 -44.69 -20.66 15.48
C GLY A 154 -43.62 -21.70 15.85
N GLU A 155 -42.37 -21.48 15.43
CA GLU A 155 -41.25 -22.41 15.64
C GLU A 155 -40.44 -22.08 16.90
N ARG A 156 -40.79 -21.01 17.63
CA ARG A 156 -40.12 -20.63 18.87
C ARG A 156 -40.36 -21.68 19.96
N GLN A 157 -39.39 -22.54 20.16
CA GLN A 157 -39.33 -23.45 21.31
C GLN A 157 -39.03 -22.61 22.56
N PHE A 158 -39.98 -22.60 23.51
CA PHE A 158 -39.85 -21.97 24.81
C PHE A 158 -38.97 -22.79 25.76
#